data_AF-A0A1Z3HP41-F1
#
_entry.id   AF-A0A1Z3HP41-F1
#
_cell.length_a   1.000
_cell.length_b   1.000
_cell.length_c   1.000
_cell.angle_alpha   90.00
_cell.angle_beta   90.00
_cell.angle_gamma   90.00
#
_symmetry.space_group_name_H-M   'P 1'
#
loop_
_entity.id
_entity.type
_entity.pdbx_description
1 polymer ?
#
loop_
_entity_poly.entity_id
_entity_poly.type
_entity_poly.pdbx_seq_one_letter_code
_entity_poly.pdbx_strand_id
1 'polypeptide(L)'
;MSASDEVFFRANYLCRRRAYEQWHRAQSKQHILRSQVGFCERTTSRPPACQGCINYHGVTYGTSQATRTTLICAIHPYGWQQEGACPDWQS
;
A
#
# COMPACT_ATOMS: atom_id res chain seq x y z
N MET A 1 -9.21 7.60 52.78
CA MET A 1 -8.14 7.80 51.78
C MET A 1 -7.51 9.15 52.08
N SER A 2 -6.18 9.25 52.13
CA SER A 2 -5.54 10.54 52.42
C SER A 2 -5.64 11.46 51.20
N ALA A 3 -5.64 12.78 51.43
CA ALA A 3 -5.63 13.75 50.33
C ALA A 3 -4.42 13.55 49.38
N SER A 4 -3.31 13.05 49.91
CA SER A 4 -2.12 12.69 49.13
C SER A 4 -2.36 11.52 48.17
N ASP A 5 -3.13 10.51 48.61
CA ASP A 5 -3.48 9.36 47.77
C ASP A 5 -4.36 9.81 46.59
N GLU A 6 -5.35 10.67 46.85
CA GLU A 6 -6.25 11.19 45.82
C GLU A 6 -5.50 11.99 44.74
N VAL A 7 -4.57 12.86 45.15
CA VAL A 7 -3.72 13.62 44.23
C VAL A 7 -2.86 12.69 43.39
N PHE A 8 -2.29 11.64 43.99
CA PHE A 8 -1.49 10.65 43.27
C PHE A 8 -2.32 9.88 42.23
N PHE A 9 -3.50 9.38 42.60
CA PHE A 9 -4.40 8.68 41.68
C PHE A 9 -4.83 9.58 40.52
N ARG A 10 -5.16 10.84 40.81
CA ARG A 10 -5.54 11.83 39.79
C ARG A 10 -4.38 12.13 38.83
N ALA A 11 -3.17 12.32 39.35
CA ALA A 11 -1.98 12.55 38.52
C ALA A 11 -1.69 11.34 37.61
N ASN A 12 -1.76 10.12 38.16
CA ASN A 12 -1.58 8.88 37.40
C ASN A 12 -2.63 8.74 36.28
N TYR A 13 -3.91 8.97 36.60
CA TYR A 13 -5.00 8.96 35.62
C TYR A 13 -4.76 9.93 34.46
N LEU A 14 -4.36 11.17 34.75
CA LEU A 14 -4.07 12.18 33.73
C LEU A 14 -2.88 11.79 32.85
N CYS A 15 -1.82 11.24 33.44
CA CYS A 15 -0.65 10.76 32.70
C CYS A 15 -1.03 9.61 31.75
N ARG A 16 -1.80 8.62 32.23
CA ARG A 16 -2.28 7.51 31.39
C ARG A 16 -3.16 7.98 30.25
N ARG A 17 -4.07 8.94 30.51
CA ARG A 17 -4.93 9.52 29.47
C ARG A 17 -4.10 10.22 28.38
N ARG A 18 -3.12 11.03 28.77
CA ARG A 18 -2.19 11.68 27.82
C ARG A 18 -1.39 10.68 26.99
N ALA A 19 -0.88 9.62 27.62
CA ALA A 19 -0.15 8.56 26.91
C ALA A 19 -1.04 7.86 25.87
N TYR A 20 -2.30 7.57 26.23
CA TYR A 20 -3.27 6.98 25.31
C TYR A 20 -3.60 7.90 24.13
N GLU A 21 -3.84 9.19 24.37
CA GLU A 21 -4.05 10.18 23.32
C GLU A 21 -2.84 10.30 22.38
N GLN A 22 -1.62 10.29 22.92
CA GLN A 22 -0.39 10.32 22.12
C GLN A 22 -0.24 9.05 21.27
N TRP A 23 -0.51 7.88 21.84
CA TRP A 23 -0.49 6.61 21.11
C TRP A 23 -1.47 6.62 19.94
N HIS A 24 -2.71 7.09 20.15
CA HIS A 24 -3.71 7.21 19.09
C HIS A 24 -3.28 8.16 17.97
N ARG A 25 -2.71 9.33 18.32
CA ARG A 25 -2.18 10.28 17.34
C ARG A 25 -1.03 9.66 16.54
N ALA A 26 -0.14 8.90 17.19
CA ALA A 26 0.95 8.21 16.52
C ALA A 26 0.44 7.15 15.53
N GLN A 27 -0.54 6.34 15.94
CA GLN A 27 -1.19 5.37 15.06
C GLN A 27 -1.82 6.05 13.84
N SER A 28 -2.61 7.11 14.05
CA SER A 28 -3.22 7.87 12.95
C SER A 28 -2.18 8.41 11.95
N LYS A 29 -1.07 8.97 12.44
CA LYS A 29 0.06 9.41 11.59
C LYS A 29 0.69 8.26 10.82
N GLN A 30 0.90 7.11 11.46
CA GLN A 30 1.43 5.92 10.79
C GLN A 30 0.49 5.43 9.68
N HIS A 31 -0.82 5.45 9.90
CA HIS A 31 -1.81 5.14 8.86
C HIS A 31 -1.71 6.09 7.67
N ILE A 32 -1.61 7.40 7.90
CA ILE A 32 -1.41 8.41 6.84
C ILE A 32 -0.12 8.14 6.06
N LEU A 33 1.00 7.96 6.75
CA LEU A 33 2.30 7.71 6.11
C LEU A 33 2.26 6.42 5.27
N ARG A 34 1.67 5.33 5.79
CA ARG A 34 1.51 4.07 5.03
C ARG A 34 0.67 4.24 3.77
N SER A 35 -0.32 5.13 3.78
CA SER A 35 -1.09 5.46 2.58
C SER A 35 -0.26 6.25 1.55
N GLN A 36 0.74 7.02 1.99
CA GLN A 36 1.59 7.84 1.15
C GLN A 36 2.80 7.09 0.56
N VAL A 37 3.37 6.10 1.26
CA VAL A 37 4.57 5.35 0.84
C VAL A 37 4.34 4.48 -0.42
N GLY A 38 3.11 4.38 -0.93
CA GLY A 38 2.78 3.70 -2.20
C GLY A 38 2.80 4.57 -3.46
N PHE A 39 3.17 5.85 -3.38
CA PHE A 39 3.14 6.78 -4.52
C PHE A 39 4.50 7.04 -5.20
N CYS A 40 5.60 6.42 -4.74
CA CYS A 40 6.88 6.52 -5.46
C CYS A 40 6.78 5.77 -6.80
N GLU A 41 6.90 6.55 -7.87
CA GLU A 41 7.14 6.17 -9.28
C GLU A 41 6.64 4.77 -9.68
N ARG A 42 5.44 4.75 -10.27
CA ARG A 42 5.07 3.61 -11.10
C ARG A 42 5.98 3.65 -12.32
N THR A 43 7.00 2.81 -12.33
CA THR A 43 7.59 2.34 -13.58
C THR A 43 6.46 2.01 -14.53
N THR A 44 6.54 2.48 -15.77
CA THR A 44 5.50 2.30 -16.78
C THR A 44 5.05 0.84 -16.78
N SER A 45 3.80 0.59 -16.41
CA SER A 45 3.26 -0.77 -16.20
C SER A 45 3.21 -1.62 -17.47
N ARG A 46 3.59 -1.05 -18.61
CA ARG A 46 3.51 -1.66 -19.93
C ARG A 46 4.91 -2.04 -20.40
N PRO A 47 5.22 -3.36 -20.47
CA PRO A 47 6.45 -3.84 -21.07
C PRO A 47 6.57 -3.40 -22.54
N PRO A 48 7.79 -3.18 -23.07
CA PRO A 48 8.02 -2.82 -24.46
C PRO A 48 7.32 -3.76 -25.45
N ALA A 49 7.42 -5.08 -25.24
CA ALA A 49 6.78 -6.09 -26.08
C ALA A 49 5.24 -6.02 -26.12
N CYS A 50 4.62 -5.29 -25.18
CA CYS A 50 3.18 -5.09 -25.11
C CYS A 50 2.74 -3.72 -25.67
N GLN A 51 3.66 -2.86 -26.10
CA GLN A 51 3.30 -1.59 -26.75
C GLN A 51 2.61 -1.88 -28.09
N GLY A 52 1.41 -1.32 -28.30
CA GLY A 52 0.61 -1.58 -29.52
C GLY A 52 -0.09 -2.95 -29.58
N CYS A 53 0.10 -3.82 -28.58
CA CYS A 53 -0.59 -5.11 -28.51
C CYS A 53 -2.10 -4.92 -28.25
N ILE A 54 -2.94 -5.56 -29.06
CA ILE A 54 -4.41 -5.52 -28.93
C ILE A 54 -4.90 -6.28 -27.69
N ASN A 55 -4.10 -7.24 -27.23
CA ASN A 55 -4.39 -8.09 -26.07
C ASN A 55 -3.85 -7.50 -24.76
N TYR A 56 -3.38 -6.25 -24.77
CA TYR A 56 -2.89 -5.58 -23.55
C TYR A 56 -4.03 -5.35 -22.55
N HIS A 57 -3.83 -5.82 -21.32
CA HIS A 57 -4.80 -5.73 -20.22
C HIS A 57 -4.40 -4.65 -19.20
N GLY A 58 -3.19 -4.74 -18.65
CA GLY A 58 -2.60 -3.70 -17.80
C GLY A 58 -3.31 -3.40 -16.46
N VAL A 59 -4.12 -4.33 -15.92
CA VAL A 59 -4.89 -4.12 -14.68
C VAL A 59 -4.19 -4.73 -13.47
N THR A 60 -4.17 -3.99 -12.36
CA THR A 60 -3.68 -4.48 -11.08
C THR A 60 -4.81 -4.91 -10.16
N TYR A 61 -4.70 -6.12 -9.62
CA TYR A 61 -5.62 -6.71 -8.65
C TYR A 61 -4.98 -6.77 -7.25
N GLY A 62 -5.81 -6.86 -6.23
CA GLY A 62 -5.39 -6.92 -4.82
C GLY A 62 -5.37 -5.56 -4.11
N THR A 63 -5.64 -5.58 -2.81
CA THR A 63 -5.81 -4.38 -1.97
C THR A 63 -4.60 -4.07 -1.09
N SER A 64 -3.75 -5.07 -0.80
CA SER A 64 -2.56 -4.93 0.04
C SER A 64 -1.29 -5.09 -0.78
N GLN A 65 -0.17 -4.50 -0.34
CA GLN A 65 1.10 -4.59 -1.06
C GLN A 65 1.58 -6.04 -1.25
N ALA A 66 1.32 -6.93 -0.29
CA ALA A 66 1.69 -8.34 -0.36
C ALA A 66 0.84 -9.15 -1.34
N THR A 67 -0.40 -8.71 -1.61
CA THR A 67 -1.36 -9.42 -2.47
C THR A 67 -1.59 -8.70 -3.81
N ARG A 68 -0.80 -7.66 -4.09
CA ARG A 68 -0.96 -6.84 -5.29
C ARG A 68 -0.30 -7.51 -6.48
N THR A 69 -1.08 -7.84 -7.50
CA THR A 69 -0.59 -8.50 -8.73
C THR A 69 -1.12 -7.78 -9.96
N THR A 70 -0.23 -7.46 -10.89
CA THR A 70 -0.60 -6.83 -12.17
C THR A 70 -0.65 -7.87 -13.27
N LEU A 71 -1.79 -7.95 -13.95
CA LEU A 71 -1.97 -8.78 -15.13
C LEU A 71 -1.80 -7.91 -16.39
N ILE A 72 -0.82 -8.25 -17.22
CA ILE A 72 -0.31 -7.39 -18.29
C ILE A 72 -1.03 -7.63 -19.61
N CYS A 73 -1.25 -8.89 -20.02
CA CYS A 73 -1.86 -9.25 -21.30
C CYS A 73 -2.88 -10.37 -21.11
N ALA A 74 -3.92 -10.40 -21.94
CA ALA A 74 -4.97 -11.41 -21.91
C ALA A 74 -4.45 -12.81 -22.30
N ILE A 75 -3.46 -12.87 -23.20
CA ILE A 75 -2.81 -14.12 -23.63
C ILE A 75 -1.62 -14.46 -22.72
N HIS A 76 -0.87 -13.43 -22.31
CA HIS A 76 0.33 -13.55 -21.48
C HIS A 76 0.14 -12.79 -20.15
N PRO A 77 -0.44 -13.42 -19.11
CA PRO A 77 -0.84 -12.72 -17.88
C PRO A 77 0.26 -11.90 -17.21
N TYR A 78 1.51 -12.34 -17.31
CA TYR A 78 2.67 -11.64 -16.74
C TYR A 78 3.53 -10.90 -17.78
N GLY A 79 3.00 -10.70 -18.99
CA GLY A 79 3.71 -10.10 -20.12
C GLY A 79 4.54 -11.13 -20.91
N TRP A 80 4.92 -10.76 -22.13
CA TRP A 80 5.83 -11.55 -22.94
C TRP A 80 7.24 -11.51 -22.33
N GLN A 81 7.77 -12.68 -21.97
CA GLN A 81 9.03 -12.80 -21.23
C GLN A 81 10.25 -13.02 -22.13
N GLN A 82 10.05 -13.37 -23.40
CA GLN A 82 11.16 -13.58 -24.32
C GLN A 82 11.61 -12.26 -24.97
N GLU A 83 12.82 -12.28 -25.50
CA GLU A 83 13.35 -11.17 -26.29
C GLU A 83 12.54 -11.01 -27.59
N GLY A 84 12.25 -9.76 -27.98
CA GLY A 84 11.53 -9.42 -29.20
C GLY A 84 10.04 -9.07 -29.01
N ALA A 85 9.32 -9.02 -30.12
CA ALA A 85 7.90 -8.69 -30.15
C ALA A 85 7.03 -9.89 -29.76
N CYS A 86 5.94 -9.64 -29.03
CA CYS A 86 4.95 -10.67 -28.70
C CYS A 86 4.31 -11.21 -30.00
N PRO A 87 4.25 -12.53 -30.24
CA PRO A 87 3.65 -13.07 -31.46
C PRO A 87 2.13 -12.83 -31.53
N ASP A 88 1.45 -12.80 -30.39
CA ASP A 88 0.00 -12.62 -30.28
C ASP A 88 -0.39 -11.14 -30.18
N TRP A 89 0.46 -10.21 -30.64
CA TRP A 89 0.23 -8.79 -30.45
C TRP A 89 -0.95 -8.22 -31.25
N GLN A 90 -1.35 -8.88 -32.32
CA GLN A 90 -2.34 -8.37 -33.28
C GLN A 90 -3.59 -9.23 -33.47
N SER A 91 -3.58 -10.47 -32.98
CA SER A 91 -4.54 -11.56 -33.25
C SER A 91 -5.13 -11.58 -34.67
#